data_AF-A0A2E1LQF3-F1
#
_entry.id   AF-A0A2E1LQF3-F1
#
_cell.length_a   1.000
_cell.length_b   1.000
_cell.length_c   1.000
_cell.angle_alpha   90.00
_cell.angle_beta   90.00
_cell.angle_gamma   90.00
#
_symmetry.space_group_name_H-M   'P 1'
#
loop_
_entity.id
_entity.type
_entity.pdbx_description
1 polymer ?
#
loop_
_entity_poly.entity_id
_entity_poly.type
_entity_poly.pdbx_seq_one_letter_code
_entity_poly.pdbx_strand_id
1 'polypeptide(L)'
;MLNQSLYRLWFEPNGRIGRSRFWQGLVVLTVASFIIVAGQTKIGSGFGLLSYLLIYPYICVFGKRLHDIGRSAWWVIGLFFASLIVQFILTLFTEPIFRSPETVALIEKMAVDWEAGNIDMVGPDVERLNNLLLIPNLISVVVGNFVLGFFLGRIESDAGDNQYGPAE
;
A
#
# COMPACT_ATOMS: atom_id res chain seq x y z
N MET A 1 15.02 -22.50 -12.04
CA MET A 1 13.63 -22.26 -12.46
C MET A 1 12.90 -21.27 -11.54
N LEU A 2 13.03 -21.35 -10.21
CA LEU A 2 12.43 -20.39 -9.24
C LEU A 2 12.76 -18.90 -9.48
N ASN A 3 14.00 -18.58 -9.90
CA ASN A 3 14.39 -17.18 -10.15
C ASN A 3 13.70 -16.55 -11.37
N GLN A 4 13.34 -17.35 -12.38
CA GLN A 4 12.69 -16.82 -13.58
C GLN A 4 11.21 -16.51 -13.31
N SER A 5 10.51 -17.32 -12.51
CA SER A 5 9.10 -17.06 -12.16
C SER A 5 8.92 -15.83 -11.28
N LEU A 6 9.85 -15.57 -10.36
CA LEU A 6 9.80 -14.38 -9.50
C LEU A 6 10.09 -13.11 -10.30
N TYR A 7 11.17 -13.10 -11.10
CA TYR A 7 11.49 -11.95 -11.95
C TYR A 7 10.31 -11.54 -12.84
N ARG A 8 9.69 -12.52 -13.52
CA ARG A 8 8.52 -12.28 -14.36
C ARG A 8 7.35 -11.72 -13.58
N LEU A 9 7.11 -12.17 -12.35
CA LEU A 9 6.00 -11.67 -11.52
C LEU A 9 6.15 -10.16 -11.22
N TRP A 10 7.37 -9.72 -10.93
CA TRP A 10 7.62 -8.39 -10.36
C TRP A 10 8.09 -7.34 -11.36
N PHE A 11 8.74 -7.78 -12.44
CA PHE A 11 9.46 -6.88 -13.36
C PHE A 11 9.06 -7.04 -14.83
N GLU A 12 8.08 -7.92 -15.12
CA GLU A 12 7.49 -8.05 -16.45
C GLU A 12 5.98 -7.75 -16.39
N PRO A 13 5.51 -6.70 -17.09
CA PRO A 13 4.10 -6.34 -17.09
C PRO A 13 3.26 -7.18 -18.06
N ASN A 14 3.91 -7.90 -18.98
CA ASN A 14 3.27 -8.72 -19.99
C ASN A 14 2.81 -10.07 -19.42
N GLY A 15 1.80 -10.66 -20.07
CA GLY A 15 1.23 -11.94 -19.68
C GLY A 15 0.07 -11.81 -18.68
N ARG A 16 -0.31 -12.94 -18.11
CA ARG A 16 -1.40 -13.06 -17.13
C ARG A 16 -0.98 -13.95 -15.98
N ILE A 17 -1.48 -13.66 -14.78
CA ILE A 17 -1.21 -14.46 -13.58
C ILE A 17 -2.51 -14.99 -13.00
N GLY A 18 -2.54 -16.29 -12.70
CA GLY A 18 -3.70 -16.90 -12.06
C GLY A 18 -3.95 -16.37 -10.64
N ARG A 19 -5.13 -16.67 -10.08
CA ARG A 19 -5.56 -16.22 -8.75
C ARG A 19 -4.53 -16.50 -7.64
N SER A 20 -3.96 -17.70 -7.60
CA SER A 20 -2.98 -18.08 -6.55
C SER A 20 -1.73 -17.19 -6.59
N ARG A 21 -1.18 -16.93 -7.78
CA ARG A 21 0.01 -16.08 -7.94
C ARG A 21 -0.29 -14.62 -7.62
N PHE A 22 -1.49 -14.14 -7.95
CA PHE A 22 -1.92 -12.80 -7.55
C PHE A 22 -1.93 -12.62 -6.03
N TRP A 23 -2.50 -13.57 -5.28
CA TRP A 23 -2.51 -13.48 -3.81
C TRP A 23 -1.10 -13.55 -3.20
N GLN A 24 -0.22 -14.39 -3.74
CA GLN A 24 1.19 -14.42 -3.33
C GLN A 24 1.87 -13.06 -3.59
N GLY A 25 1.64 -12.47 -4.76
CA GLY A 25 2.11 -11.13 -5.09
C GLY A 25 1.56 -10.07 -4.13
N LEU A 26 0.26 -10.09 -3.85
CA LEU A 26 -0.37 -9.14 -2.94
C LEU A 26 0.20 -9.23 -1.52
N VAL A 27 0.44 -10.44 -1.02
CA VAL A 27 1.07 -10.64 0.31
C VAL A 27 2.46 -10.03 0.34
N VAL A 28 3.30 -10.29 -0.67
CA VAL A 28 4.67 -9.73 -0.72
C VAL A 28 4.65 -8.21 -0.84
N LEU A 29 3.77 -7.64 -1.67
CA LEU A 29 3.57 -6.18 -1.76
C LEU A 29 3.14 -5.60 -0.42
N THR A 30 2.25 -6.29 0.29
CA THR A 30 1.76 -5.86 1.60
C THR A 30 2.85 -5.88 2.65
N VAL A 31 3.66 -6.94 2.70
CA VAL A 31 4.81 -7.02 3.60
C VAL A 31 5.84 -5.94 3.29
N ALA A 32 6.12 -5.68 2.01
CA ALA A 32 7.02 -4.61 1.61
C ALA A 32 6.49 -3.23 2.04
N SER A 33 5.20 -2.93 1.78
CA SER A 33 4.56 -1.70 2.24
C SER A 33 4.59 -1.56 3.76
N PHE A 34 4.34 -2.64 4.51
CA PHE A 34 4.43 -2.67 5.97
C PHE A 34 5.85 -2.30 6.46
N ILE A 35 6.88 -2.91 5.88
CA ILE A 35 8.28 -2.62 6.23
C ILE A 35 8.62 -1.16 5.95
N ILE A 36 8.14 -0.60 4.84
CA ILE A 36 8.36 0.81 4.49
C ILE A 36 7.69 1.73 5.50
N VAL A 37 6.43 1.48 5.88
CA VAL A 37 5.74 2.29 6.90
C VAL A 37 6.45 2.17 8.26
N ALA A 38 6.87 0.98 8.67
CA ALA A 38 7.61 0.79 9.91
C ALA A 38 8.97 1.52 9.89
N GLY A 39 9.72 1.42 8.80
CA GLY A 39 11.00 2.09 8.64
C GLY A 39 10.87 3.61 8.53
N GLN A 40 9.80 4.13 7.92
CA GLN A 40 9.50 5.56 7.91
C GLN A 40 9.41 6.14 9.33
N THR A 41 8.84 5.38 10.26
CA THR A 41 8.72 5.82 11.66
C THR A 41 9.96 5.51 12.50
N LYS A 42 10.63 4.38 12.28
CA LYS A 42 11.72 3.90 13.15
C LYS A 42 13.13 4.28 12.70
N ILE A 43 13.32 4.54 11.41
CA ILE A 43 14.61 4.90 10.80
C ILE A 43 14.62 6.38 10.45
N GLY A 44 13.51 6.87 9.89
CA GLY A 44 13.31 8.27 9.57
C GLY A 44 12.36 8.45 8.38
N SER A 45 11.75 9.63 8.28
CA SER A 45 10.71 9.93 7.28
C SER A 45 11.17 9.68 5.83
N GLY A 46 12.47 9.88 5.54
CA GLY A 46 13.07 9.61 4.24
C GLY A 46 13.00 8.14 3.80
N PHE A 47 12.88 7.17 4.72
CA PHE A 47 12.70 5.76 4.38
C PHE A 47 11.38 5.51 3.64
N GLY A 48 10.37 6.36 3.86
CA GLY A 48 9.09 6.33 3.14
C GLY A 48 9.22 6.51 1.63
N LEU A 49 10.31 7.11 1.15
CA LEU A 49 10.57 7.29 -0.29
C LEU A 49 10.73 5.96 -1.04
N LEU A 50 11.04 4.85 -0.34
CA LEU A 50 11.08 3.52 -0.94
C LEU A 50 9.71 3.06 -1.45
N SER A 51 8.61 3.67 -1.00
CA SER A 51 7.26 3.37 -1.49
C SER A 51 7.13 3.59 -3.00
N TYR A 52 7.84 4.56 -3.58
CA TYR A 52 7.84 4.81 -5.02
C TYR A 52 8.39 3.63 -5.82
N LEU A 53 9.32 2.84 -5.25
CA LEU A 53 9.85 1.63 -5.89
C LEU A 53 8.80 0.53 -5.99
N LEU A 54 7.74 0.56 -5.16
CA LEU A 54 6.66 -0.42 -5.22
C LEU A 54 5.64 -0.13 -6.32
N ILE A 55 5.59 1.08 -6.87
CA ILE A 55 4.61 1.46 -7.91
C ILE A 55 4.68 0.49 -9.10
N TYR A 56 5.89 0.21 -9.58
CA TYR A 56 6.07 -0.66 -10.73
C TYR A 56 5.67 -2.13 -10.46
N PRO A 57 6.11 -2.76 -9.35
CA PRO A 57 5.57 -4.05 -8.89
C PRO A 57 4.04 -4.10 -8.76
N TYR A 58 3.40 -3.05 -8.22
CA TYR A 58 1.93 -2.97 -8.15
C TYR A 58 1.32 -3.01 -9.56
N ILE A 59 1.85 -2.21 -10.50
CA ILE A 59 1.41 -2.22 -11.90
C ILE A 59 1.56 -3.62 -12.52
N CYS A 60 2.70 -4.29 -12.32
CA CYS A 60 2.92 -5.63 -12.87
C CYS A 60 1.92 -6.65 -12.32
N VAL A 61 1.77 -6.74 -11.01
CA VAL A 61 0.89 -7.75 -10.36
C VAL A 61 -0.57 -7.49 -10.70
N PHE A 62 -1.05 -6.25 -10.54
CA PHE A 62 -2.46 -5.93 -10.81
C PHE A 62 -2.77 -5.90 -12.31
N GLY A 63 -1.85 -5.44 -13.16
CA GLY A 63 -2.01 -5.43 -14.61
C GLY A 63 -2.15 -6.84 -15.17
N LYS A 64 -1.28 -7.77 -14.78
CA LYS A 64 -1.39 -9.17 -15.19
C LYS A 64 -2.63 -9.87 -14.64
N ARG A 65 -3.09 -9.45 -13.45
CA ARG A 65 -4.35 -9.97 -12.90
C ARG A 65 -5.56 -9.45 -13.68
N LEU A 66 -5.53 -8.21 -14.16
CA LEU A 66 -6.55 -7.67 -15.05
C LEU A 66 -6.54 -8.39 -16.40
N HIS A 67 -5.35 -8.65 -16.96
CA HIS A 67 -5.20 -9.45 -18.17
C HIS A 67 -5.77 -10.86 -18.00
N ASP A 68 -5.59 -11.48 -16.83
CA ASP A 68 -6.10 -12.82 -16.52
C ASP A 68 -7.63 -12.91 -16.53
N ILE A 69 -8.34 -11.79 -16.36
CA ILE A 69 -9.80 -11.70 -16.41
C ILE A 69 -10.30 -10.98 -17.69
N GLY A 70 -9.44 -10.93 -18.73
CA GLY A 70 -9.77 -10.37 -20.04
C GLY A 70 -9.87 -8.85 -20.09
N ARG A 71 -9.38 -8.15 -19.05
CA ARG A 71 -9.43 -6.68 -18.96
C ARG A 71 -8.07 -6.06 -19.26
N SER A 72 -8.12 -4.83 -19.77
CA SER A 72 -6.92 -4.01 -20.03
C SER A 72 -6.18 -3.66 -18.72
N ALA A 73 -4.84 -3.74 -18.73
CA ALA A 73 -4.02 -3.27 -17.61
C ALA A 73 -4.16 -1.77 -17.30
N TRP A 74 -4.73 -0.96 -18.22
CA TRP A 74 -5.02 0.45 -17.94
C TRP A 74 -5.99 0.66 -16.76
N TRP A 75 -6.79 -0.36 -16.40
CA TRP A 75 -7.63 -0.33 -15.20
C TRP A 75 -6.84 -0.24 -13.89
N VAL A 76 -5.51 -0.50 -13.90
CA VAL A 76 -4.64 -0.23 -12.74
C VAL A 76 -4.69 1.23 -12.32
N ILE A 77 -4.89 2.18 -13.23
CA ILE A 77 -5.07 3.61 -12.89
C ILE A 77 -6.31 3.80 -12.02
N GLY A 78 -7.43 3.16 -12.40
CA GLY A 78 -8.66 3.18 -11.61
C GLY A 78 -8.46 2.55 -10.23
N LEU A 79 -7.71 1.45 -10.15
CA LEU A 79 -7.34 0.81 -8.89
C LEU A 79 -6.44 1.70 -8.02
N PHE A 80 -5.53 2.46 -8.62
CA PHE A 80 -4.72 3.44 -7.91
C PHE A 80 -5.60 4.51 -7.25
N PHE A 81 -6.52 5.14 -7.99
CA PHE A 81 -7.44 6.11 -7.38
C PHE A 81 -8.37 5.48 -6.34
N ALA A 82 -8.86 4.26 -6.59
CA ALA A 82 -9.63 3.52 -5.59
C ALA A 82 -8.82 3.29 -4.30
N SER A 83 -7.51 3.01 -4.42
CA SER A 83 -6.63 2.86 -3.26
C SER A 83 -6.51 4.17 -2.46
N LEU A 84 -6.43 5.32 -3.11
CA LEU A 84 -6.40 6.62 -2.42
C LEU A 84 -7.70 6.87 -1.63
N ILE A 85 -8.84 6.52 -2.22
CA ILE A 85 -10.15 6.63 -1.55
C ILE A 85 -10.24 5.67 -0.37
N VAL A 86 -9.82 4.42 -0.54
CA VAL A 86 -9.80 3.43 0.53
C VAL A 86 -8.91 3.91 1.68
N GLN A 87 -7.71 4.41 1.38
CA GLN A 87 -6.81 4.90 2.42
C GLN A 87 -7.36 6.14 3.13
N PHE A 88 -7.94 7.09 2.38
CA PHE A 88 -8.61 8.24 2.98
C PHE A 88 -9.72 7.81 3.95
N ILE A 89 -10.59 6.88 3.53
CA ILE A 89 -11.66 6.34 4.38
C ILE A 89 -11.06 5.65 5.61
N LEU A 90 -10.04 4.80 5.45
CA LEU A 90 -9.40 4.12 6.58
C LEU A 90 -8.83 5.11 7.59
N THR A 91 -8.19 6.18 7.16
CA THR A 91 -7.68 7.23 8.06
C THR A 91 -8.79 7.91 8.84
N LEU A 92 -9.96 8.20 8.21
CA LEU A 92 -11.11 8.80 8.90
C LEU A 92 -11.62 7.97 10.09
N PHE A 93 -11.49 6.64 10.04
CA PHE A 93 -11.97 5.75 11.10
C PHE A 93 -10.86 5.29 12.05
N THR A 94 -9.67 5.03 11.54
CA THR A 94 -8.57 4.48 12.36
C THR A 94 -8.02 5.51 13.33
N GLU A 95 -7.79 6.76 12.92
CA GLU A 95 -7.25 7.77 13.84
C GLU A 95 -8.14 8.03 15.06
N PRO A 96 -9.48 8.23 14.93
CA PRO A 96 -10.34 8.40 16.11
C PRO A 96 -10.40 7.17 17.02
N ILE A 97 -10.35 5.96 16.45
CA ILE A 97 -10.41 4.71 17.23
C ILE A 97 -9.16 4.54 18.12
N PHE A 98 -8.00 4.96 17.61
CA PHE A 98 -6.72 4.80 18.30
C PHE A 98 -6.22 6.10 18.96
N ARG A 99 -7.03 7.16 18.96
CA ARG A 99 -6.72 8.44 19.60
C ARG A 99 -6.65 8.25 21.12
N SER A 100 -5.51 8.62 21.70
CA SER A 100 -5.30 8.68 23.15
C SER A 100 -5.25 10.14 23.64
N PRO A 101 -5.48 10.40 24.95
CA PRO A 101 -5.28 11.75 25.51
C PRO A 101 -3.90 12.33 25.22
N GLU A 102 -2.87 11.48 25.20
CA GLU A 102 -1.51 11.88 24.84
C GLU A 102 -1.41 12.36 23.39
N THR A 103 -2.00 11.62 22.44
CA THR A 103 -1.99 12.06 21.03
C THR A 103 -2.70 13.40 20.83
N VAL A 104 -3.78 13.65 21.56
CA VAL A 104 -4.53 14.92 21.49
C VAL A 104 -3.68 16.07 22.04
N ALA A 105 -3.12 15.90 23.23
CA ALA A 105 -2.26 16.91 23.85
C ALA A 105 -1.03 17.23 22.99
N LEU A 106 -0.46 16.23 22.33
CA LEU A 106 0.68 16.41 21.44
C LEU A 106 0.30 17.18 20.16
N ILE A 107 -0.84 16.86 19.54
CA ILE A 107 -1.35 17.61 18.37
C ILE A 107 -1.63 19.07 18.75
N GLU A 108 -2.22 19.31 19.93
CA GLU A 108 -2.50 20.66 20.43
C GLU A 108 -1.19 21.43 20.67
N LYS A 109 -0.21 20.82 21.34
CA LYS A 109 1.12 21.42 21.53
C LYS A 109 1.77 21.78 20.20
N MET A 110 1.74 20.85 19.23
CA MET A 110 2.31 21.09 17.90
C MET A 110 1.61 22.25 17.18
N ALA A 111 0.29 22.40 17.32
CA ALA A 111 -0.45 23.52 16.74
C ALA A 111 -0.04 24.86 17.37
N VAL A 112 0.08 24.91 18.70
CA VAL A 112 0.53 26.10 19.43
C VAL A 112 1.97 26.47 19.08
N ASP A 113 2.88 25.50 19.05
CA ASP A 113 4.29 25.71 18.70
C ASP A 113 4.44 26.17 17.24
N TRP A 114 3.63 25.64 16.33
CA TRP A 114 3.58 26.07 14.93
C TRP A 114 3.11 27.52 14.80
N GLU A 115 2.03 27.91 15.47
CA GLU A 115 1.49 29.27 15.45
C GLU A 115 2.46 30.29 16.08
N ALA A 116 3.19 29.89 17.12
CA ALA A 116 4.20 30.72 17.77
C ALA A 116 5.50 30.86 16.95
N GLY A 117 5.65 30.13 15.84
CA GLY A 117 6.87 30.10 15.03
C GLY A 117 8.03 29.30 15.64
N ASN A 118 7.74 28.47 16.65
CA ASN A 118 8.72 27.62 17.34
C ASN A 118 8.97 26.32 16.54
N ILE A 119 9.38 26.45 15.28
CA ILE A 119 9.48 25.32 14.33
C ILE A 119 10.47 24.24 14.82
N ASP A 120 11.52 24.63 15.53
CA ASP A 120 12.52 23.71 16.10
C ASP A 120 11.90 22.72 17.11
N MET A 121 10.80 23.10 17.75
CA MET A 121 10.08 22.27 18.74
C MET A 121 9.09 21.30 18.10
N VAL A 122 8.69 21.55 16.84
CA VAL A 122 7.69 20.73 16.12
C VAL A 122 8.29 19.40 15.67
N GLY A 123 9.56 19.36 15.26
CA GLY A 123 10.21 18.15 14.75
C GLY A 123 10.15 16.96 15.71
N PRO A 124 10.64 17.10 16.97
CA PRO A 124 10.58 16.02 17.96
C PRO A 124 9.16 15.57 18.29
N ASP A 125 8.20 16.50 18.33
CA ASP A 125 6.80 16.18 18.57
C ASP A 125 6.17 15.40 17.40
N VAL A 126 6.50 15.75 16.15
CA VAL A 126 6.09 14.99 14.95
C VAL A 126 6.61 13.55 15.04
N GLU A 127 7.87 13.35 15.45
CA GLU A 127 8.44 12.02 15.62
C GLU A 127 7.70 11.23 16.70
N ARG A 128 7.41 11.86 17.85
CA ARG A 128 6.63 11.23 18.92
C ARG A 128 5.22 10.88 18.45
N LEU A 129 4.55 11.76 17.71
CA LEU A 129 3.22 11.53 17.17
C LEU A 129 3.22 10.36 16.20
N ASN A 130 4.19 10.31 15.27
CA ASN A 130 4.36 9.19 14.34
C ASN A 130 4.58 7.85 15.07
N ASN A 131 5.31 7.86 16.18
CA ASN A 131 5.50 6.66 17.00
C ASN A 131 4.21 6.20 17.69
N LEU A 132 3.41 7.12 18.23
CA LEU A 132 2.11 6.81 18.82
C LEU A 132 1.12 6.26 17.77
N LEU A 133 1.16 6.79 16.55
CA LEU A 133 0.29 6.40 15.44
C LEU A 133 0.83 5.24 14.59
N LEU A 134 1.97 4.65 14.97
CA LEU A 134 2.60 3.59 14.17
C LEU A 134 1.69 2.38 14.01
N ILE A 135 1.14 1.86 15.10
CA ILE A 135 0.28 0.67 15.06
C ILE A 135 -0.96 0.92 14.19
N PRO A 136 -1.71 2.02 14.37
CA PRO A 136 -2.80 2.39 13.46
C PRO A 136 -2.38 2.43 11.99
N ASN A 137 -1.25 3.07 11.67
CA ASN A 137 -0.76 3.18 10.29
C ASN A 137 -0.38 1.81 9.69
N LEU A 138 0.22 0.92 10.49
CA LEU A 138 0.54 -0.45 10.06
C LEU A 138 -0.73 -1.28 9.82
N ILE A 139 -1.78 -1.09 10.62
CA ILE A 139 -3.07 -1.74 10.38
C ILE A 139 -3.69 -1.20 9.09
N SER A 140 -3.71 0.14 8.92
CA SER A 140 -4.28 0.78 7.73
C SER A 140 -3.61 0.35 6.44
N VAL A 141 -2.28 0.21 6.40
CA VAL A 141 -1.60 -0.25 5.17
C VAL A 141 -1.94 -1.71 4.82
N VAL A 142 -2.03 -2.59 5.82
CA VAL A 142 -2.39 -4.01 5.61
C VAL A 142 -3.83 -4.13 5.16
N VAL A 143 -4.76 -3.45 5.85
CA VAL A 143 -6.19 -3.46 5.51
C VAL A 143 -6.42 -2.82 4.15
N GLY A 144 -5.78 -1.69 3.86
CA GLY A 144 -5.91 -0.99 2.59
C GLY A 144 -5.47 -1.83 1.39
N ASN A 145 -4.30 -2.49 1.49
CA ASN A 145 -3.82 -3.39 0.43
C ASN A 145 -4.72 -4.61 0.26
N PHE A 146 -5.20 -5.18 1.37
CA PHE A 146 -6.16 -6.29 1.32
C PHE A 146 -7.45 -5.88 0.61
N VAL A 147 -8.07 -4.76 0.99
CA VAL A 147 -9.30 -4.24 0.38
C VAL A 147 -9.12 -3.99 -1.11
N LEU A 148 -8.00 -3.38 -1.51
CA LEU A 148 -7.68 -3.12 -2.91
C LEU A 148 -7.60 -4.41 -3.73
N GLY A 149 -6.93 -5.44 -3.20
CA GLY A 149 -6.77 -6.71 -3.89
C GLY A 149 -7.97 -7.66 -3.77
N PHE A 150 -8.85 -7.45 -2.80
CA PHE A 150 -9.91 -8.39 -2.44
C PHE A 150 -10.87 -8.67 -3.59
N PHE A 151 -11.41 -7.61 -4.20
CA PHE A 151 -12.40 -7.75 -5.26
C PHE A 151 -11.77 -8.35 -6.52
N LEU A 152 -10.62 -7.84 -6.95
CA LEU A 152 -9.92 -8.32 -8.13
C LEU A 152 -9.42 -9.77 -7.97
N GLY A 153 -8.94 -10.12 -6.79
CA GLY A 153 -8.47 -11.47 -6.44
C GLY A 153 -9.58 -12.51 -6.38
N ARG A 154 -10.86 -12.12 -6.30
CA ARG A 154 -12.01 -13.04 -6.25
C ARG A 154 -12.67 -13.31 -7.59
N ILE A 155 -12.40 -12.51 -8.61
CA ILE A 155 -12.97 -12.73 -9.95
C ILE A 155 -12.42 -14.04 -10.52
N GLU A 156 -13.18 -14.80 -11.29
CA GLU A 156 -12.67 -16.00 -11.95
C GLU A 156 -11.79 -15.63 -13.13
N SER A 157 -10.71 -16.39 -13.34
CA SER A 157 -9.82 -16.23 -14.48
C SER A 157 -10.54 -16.64 -15.76
N ASP A 158 -10.21 -16.01 -16.89
CA ASP A 158 -10.74 -16.42 -18.19
C ASP A 158 -10.42 -17.89 -18.46
N ALA A 159 -11.42 -18.62 -18.96
CA ALA A 159 -11.28 -20.02 -19.32
C ALA A 159 -10.39 -20.17 -20.57
N GLY A 160 -9.35 -20.99 -20.46
CA GLY A 160 -8.38 -21.20 -21.54
C GLY A 160 -7.49 -19.98 -21.80
N ASP A 161 -6.90 -19.92 -22.98
CA ASP A 161 -6.04 -18.82 -23.39
C ASP A 161 -6.88 -17.59 -23.79
N ASN A 162 -6.38 -16.40 -23.48
CA ASN A 162 -7.01 -15.15 -23.90
C ASN A 162 -6.03 -14.27 -24.70
N GLN A 163 -6.45 -13.07 -25.07
CA GLN A 163 -5.65 -12.14 -25.89
C GLN A 163 -4.30 -11.74 -25.26
N TYR A 164 -4.08 -12.05 -23.97
CA TYR A 164 -2.84 -11.78 -23.24
C TYR A 164 -1.97 -13.03 -23.05
N GLY A 165 -2.35 -14.17 -23.64
CA GLY A 165 -1.60 -15.42 -23.63
C GLY A 165 -2.17 -16.49 -22.67
N PRO A 166 -1.40 -17.56 -22.42
CA PRO A 166 -1.77 -18.62 -21.48
C PRO A 166 -1.62 -18.18 -20.02
N ALA A 167 -2.37 -18.84 -19.12
CA ALA A 167 -2.27 -18.59 -17.67
C ALA A 167 -0.94 -19.08 -17.08
N GLU A 168 -0.20 -18.21 -16.39
CA GLU A 168 1.00 -18.57 -15.60
C GLU A 168 0.72 -18.83 -14.11
#